data_AF-A0A7K3SCF6-F1
#
_entry.id   AF-A0A7K3SCF6-F1
#
_cell.length_a   1.000
_cell.length_b   1.000
_cell.length_c   1.000
_cell.angle_alpha   90.00
_cell.angle_beta   90.00
_cell.angle_gamma   90.00
#
_symmetry.space_group_name_H-M   'P 1'
#
loop_
_entity.id
_entity.type
_entity.pdbx_description
1 polymer ?
#
loop_
_entity_poly.entity_id
_entity_poly.type
_entity_poly.pdbx_seq_one_letter_code
_entity_poly.pdbx_strand_id
1 'polypeptide(L)'
;WLAIANRRGFRAPAALLPPLLDAARARTDLRPQALAFAGPRGRWLAGLNPDWKFALRGSASGAPQTDTTDPDAVARMWEEGLFAERVALLDAVRAQDPPAGLALLATTWSAERAEDRLMFLDSLRSGLGDADEPFLEQALSDRSRNVRATAAELLSALPGSALAGRMAARAMSCVHPDRTGDVAAIAVEAPHECDAGMQRDGVMAVPPTGRGERSWWLGQLVEATPLGVWEERFGGRPAEEVVALPVADDWADELHTAWCRAAVRQ
;
A
#
# COMPACT_ATOMS: atom_id res chain seq x y z
N TRP A 1 15.05 7.74 -11.04
CA TRP A 1 16.51 7.98 -11.15
C TRP A 1 17.33 7.02 -10.28
N LEU A 2 16.93 6.67 -9.05
CA LEU A 2 17.66 5.74 -8.17
C LEU A 2 18.04 4.41 -8.86
N ALA A 3 17.09 3.78 -9.56
CA ALA A 3 17.36 2.55 -10.33
C ALA A 3 18.40 2.72 -11.45
N ILE A 4 18.50 3.92 -12.04
CA ILE A 4 19.53 4.24 -13.03
C ILE A 4 20.88 4.43 -12.33
N ALA A 5 20.90 5.11 -11.18
CA ALA A 5 22.11 5.35 -10.43
C ALA A 5 22.74 4.06 -9.90
N ASN A 6 21.91 3.14 -9.40
CA ASN A 6 22.33 1.79 -8.99
C ASN A 6 22.93 1.00 -10.17
N ARG A 7 22.24 0.97 -11.33
CA ARG A 7 22.76 0.28 -12.54
C ARG A 7 24.08 0.84 -13.04
N ARG A 8 24.31 2.15 -12.88
CA ARG A 8 25.56 2.82 -13.28
C ARG A 8 26.67 2.71 -12.22
N GLY A 9 26.41 2.08 -11.07
CA GLY A 9 27.39 1.92 -10.00
C GLY A 9 27.71 3.20 -9.24
N PHE A 10 26.84 4.21 -9.31
CA PHE A 10 27.02 5.44 -8.53
C PHE A 10 26.82 5.17 -7.04
N ARG A 11 27.41 6.03 -6.20
CA ARG A 11 27.33 5.94 -4.75
C ARG A 11 26.67 7.18 -4.18
N ALA A 12 25.81 7.00 -3.18
CA ALA A 12 25.22 8.11 -2.44
C ALA A 12 26.33 8.95 -1.76
N PRO A 13 26.36 10.28 -1.98
CA PRO A 13 27.16 11.19 -1.18
C PRO A 13 26.81 11.06 0.32
N ALA A 14 27.81 11.11 1.20
CA ALA A 14 27.61 10.86 2.63
C ALA A 14 26.56 11.79 3.26
N ALA A 15 26.56 13.07 2.88
CA ALA A 15 25.61 14.07 3.35
C ALA A 15 24.15 13.79 2.94
N LEU A 16 23.93 12.96 1.91
CA LEU A 16 22.59 12.61 1.42
C LEU A 16 22.05 11.31 2.03
N LEU A 17 22.82 10.60 2.86
CA LEU A 17 22.37 9.35 3.47
C LEU A 17 21.19 9.55 4.44
N PRO A 18 21.18 10.54 5.37
CA PRO A 18 20.02 10.79 6.23
C PRO A 18 18.73 11.08 5.44
N PRO A 19 18.66 12.09 4.53
CA PRO A 19 17.42 12.37 3.81
C PRO A 19 16.99 11.23 2.87
N LEU A 20 17.94 10.42 2.38
CA LEU A 20 17.63 9.21 1.59
C LEU A 20 16.95 8.13 2.45
N LEU A 21 17.41 7.93 3.69
CA LEU A 21 16.80 7.01 4.64
C LEU A 21 15.43 7.52 5.11
N ASP A 22 15.28 8.83 5.35
CA ASP A 22 13.98 9.43 5.67
C ASP A 22 12.98 9.29 4.52
N ALA A 23 13.43 9.48 3.27
CA ALA A 23 12.61 9.23 2.09
C ALA A 23 12.20 7.74 2.00
N ALA A 24 13.12 6.81 2.24
CA ALA A 24 12.82 5.37 2.24
C ALA A 24 11.93 4.91 3.40
N ARG A 25 11.89 5.68 4.49
CA ARG A 25 10.95 5.50 5.61
C ARG A 25 9.55 5.96 5.21
N ALA A 26 9.44 7.17 4.65
CA ALA A 26 8.17 7.79 4.27
C ALA A 26 7.52 7.13 3.05
N ARG A 27 8.34 6.53 2.17
CA ARG A 27 7.92 5.94 0.89
C ARG A 27 8.47 4.53 0.75
N THR A 28 7.62 3.56 1.08
CA THR A 28 7.89 2.11 0.97
C THR A 28 8.24 1.71 -0.47
N ASP A 29 7.60 2.32 -1.46
CA ASP A 29 7.84 2.08 -2.90
C ASP A 29 9.28 2.39 -3.33
N LEU A 30 9.92 3.38 -2.71
CA LEU A 30 11.31 3.78 -3.03
C LEU A 30 12.35 2.97 -2.26
N ARG A 31 11.94 2.27 -1.21
CA ARG A 31 12.83 1.65 -0.22
C ARG A 31 13.84 0.68 -0.84
N PRO A 32 13.49 -0.25 -1.74
CA PRO A 32 14.48 -1.19 -2.30
C PRO A 32 15.62 -0.46 -3.03
N GLN A 33 15.28 0.50 -3.89
CA GLN A 33 16.26 1.25 -4.68
C GLN A 33 17.05 2.25 -3.85
N ALA A 34 16.41 2.86 -2.84
CA ALA A 34 17.06 3.77 -1.91
C ALA A 34 18.07 3.05 -1.00
N LEU A 35 17.72 1.87 -0.48
CA LEU A 35 18.62 1.06 0.35
C LEU A 35 19.82 0.51 -0.44
N ALA A 36 19.58 0.05 -1.68
CA ALA A 36 20.65 -0.34 -2.59
C ALA A 36 21.62 0.83 -2.86
N PHE A 37 21.09 2.03 -3.08
CA PHE A 37 21.91 3.22 -3.35
C PHE A 37 22.66 3.73 -2.10
N ALA A 38 22.05 3.60 -0.92
CA ALA A 38 22.65 3.96 0.36
C ALA A 38 23.82 3.03 0.76
N GLY A 39 23.73 1.75 0.35
CA GLY A 39 24.81 0.77 0.49
C GLY A 39 25.29 0.54 1.93
N PRO A 40 26.52 0.05 2.12
CA PRO A 40 27.04 -0.28 3.45
C PRO A 40 27.09 0.90 4.43
N ARG A 41 27.35 2.12 3.94
CA ARG A 41 27.39 3.33 4.79
C ARG A 41 26.00 3.74 5.28
N GLY A 42 24.99 3.67 4.41
CA GLY A 42 23.61 3.90 4.82
C GLY A 42 23.13 2.87 5.84
N ARG A 43 23.54 1.61 5.68
CA ARG A 43 23.24 0.55 6.65
C ARG A 43 23.95 0.76 7.99
N TRP A 44 25.23 1.13 7.98
CA TRP A 44 25.94 1.51 9.21
C TRP A 44 25.25 2.67 9.92
N LEU A 45 24.88 3.72 9.17
CA LEU A 45 24.18 4.88 9.70
C LEU A 45 22.82 4.52 10.29
N ALA A 46 22.07 3.61 9.65
CA ALA A 46 20.82 3.09 10.17
C ALA A 46 20.97 2.32 11.50
N GLY A 47 22.16 1.77 11.78
CA GLY A 47 22.48 1.17 13.08
C GLY A 47 22.52 2.16 14.24
N LEU A 48 22.64 3.46 13.95
CA LEU A 48 22.75 4.53 14.94
C LEU A 48 21.43 5.25 15.20
N ASN A 49 20.37 4.98 14.41
CA ASN A 49 19.08 5.65 14.53
C ASN A 49 17.92 4.64 14.52
N PRO A 50 17.14 4.51 15.62
CA PRO A 50 16.02 3.58 15.71
C PRO A 50 14.98 3.73 14.58
N ASP A 51 14.81 4.94 14.06
CA ASP A 51 13.86 5.27 13.00
C ASP A 51 14.20 4.63 11.64
N TRP A 52 15.46 4.21 11.46
CA TRP A 52 15.96 3.63 10.21
C TRP A 52 16.20 2.12 10.31
N LYS A 53 15.73 1.45 11.37
CA LYS A 53 15.90 -0.01 11.56
C LYS A 53 15.46 -0.84 10.36
N PHE A 54 14.50 -0.37 9.56
CA PHE A 54 14.08 -1.02 8.32
C PHE A 54 15.25 -1.24 7.33
N ALA A 55 16.26 -0.36 7.32
CA ALA A 55 17.42 -0.43 6.42
C ALA A 55 18.42 -1.54 6.79
N LEU A 56 18.39 -2.00 8.04
CA LEU A 56 19.22 -3.09 8.54
C LEU A 56 18.68 -4.47 8.12
N ARG A 57 17.39 -4.55 7.80
CA ARG A 57 16.69 -5.81 7.54
C ARG A 57 16.79 -6.28 6.07
N GLY A 58 17.33 -5.47 5.16
CA GLY A 58 17.38 -5.74 3.71
C GLY A 58 18.76 -6.13 3.15
N SER A 59 19.50 -7.02 3.81
CA SER A 59 20.83 -7.47 3.34
C SER A 59 21.00 -8.99 3.25
N ALA A 60 20.15 -9.67 2.49
CA ALA A 60 20.45 -11.06 2.13
C ALA A 60 21.52 -11.17 1.01
N SER A 61 22.37 -10.17 0.80
CA SER A 61 23.51 -10.26 -0.13
C SER A 61 24.62 -11.11 0.49
N GLY A 62 24.39 -12.42 0.61
CA GLY A 62 25.37 -13.39 1.11
C GLY A 62 24.82 -14.53 1.98
N ALA A 63 23.52 -14.57 2.27
CA ALA A 63 22.91 -15.74 2.91
C ALA A 63 22.82 -16.89 1.89
N PRO A 64 23.06 -18.15 2.29
CA PRO A 64 22.78 -19.31 1.44
C PRO A 64 21.34 -19.23 0.94
N GLN A 65 21.14 -19.39 -0.36
CA GLN A 65 19.80 -19.43 -0.93
C GLN A 65 19.13 -20.72 -0.47
N THR A 66 18.09 -20.62 0.36
CA THR A 66 17.30 -21.78 0.78
C THR A 66 16.70 -22.44 -0.44
N ASP A 67 16.82 -23.77 -0.53
CA ASP A 67 16.11 -24.53 -1.56
C ASP A 67 14.61 -24.47 -1.26
N THR A 68 13.89 -23.64 -2.02
CA THR A 68 12.45 -23.47 -1.89
C THR A 68 11.66 -24.66 -2.40
N THR A 69 12.30 -25.63 -3.07
CA THR A 69 11.65 -26.85 -3.54
C THR A 69 11.66 -27.98 -2.51
N ASP A 70 12.45 -27.84 -1.44
CA ASP A 70 12.48 -28.75 -0.29
C ASP A 70 11.59 -28.20 0.86
N PRO A 71 10.42 -28.80 1.13
CA PRO A 71 9.53 -28.36 2.20
C PRO A 71 10.17 -28.36 3.58
N ASP A 72 11.08 -29.29 3.87
CA ASP A 72 11.74 -29.38 5.17
C ASP A 72 12.77 -28.24 5.35
N ALA A 73 13.45 -27.85 4.27
CA ALA A 73 14.34 -26.70 4.28
C ALA A 73 13.57 -25.38 4.44
N VAL A 74 12.42 -25.24 3.77
CA VAL A 74 11.51 -24.09 3.92
C VAL A 74 11.00 -24.00 5.36
N ALA A 75 10.47 -25.10 5.92
CA ALA A 75 9.94 -25.12 7.28
C ALA A 75 11.01 -24.75 8.32
N ARG A 76 12.20 -25.37 8.23
CA ARG A 76 13.32 -25.08 9.13
C ARG A 76 13.75 -23.62 9.05
N MET A 77 13.90 -23.08 7.84
CA MET A 77 14.27 -21.67 7.65
C MET A 77 13.17 -20.72 8.16
N TRP A 78 11.91 -21.11 8.04
CA TRP A 78 10.80 -20.30 8.54
C TRP A 78 10.73 -20.26 10.07
N GLU A 79 10.97 -21.39 10.74
CA GLU A 79 10.91 -21.53 12.20
C GLU A 79 12.15 -20.99 12.90
N GLU A 80 13.34 -21.29 12.37
CA GLU A 80 14.62 -21.01 13.03
C GLU A 80 15.31 -19.75 12.48
N GLY A 81 14.91 -19.31 11.28
CA GLY A 81 15.56 -18.21 10.57
C GLY A 81 15.36 -16.86 11.25
N LEU A 82 16.35 -15.98 11.06
CA LEU A 82 16.22 -14.58 11.43
C LEU A 82 15.10 -13.93 10.62
N PHE A 83 14.51 -12.86 11.15
CA PHE A 83 13.41 -12.15 10.49
C PHE A 83 13.72 -11.78 9.02
N ALA A 84 14.94 -11.31 8.72
CA ALA A 84 15.34 -10.97 7.36
C ALA A 84 15.41 -12.19 6.42
N GLU A 85 15.81 -13.34 6.95
CA GLU A 85 15.84 -14.62 6.21
C GLU A 85 14.43 -15.12 5.96
N ARG A 86 13.53 -14.98 6.93
CA ARG A 86 12.10 -15.30 6.78
C ARG A 86 11.42 -14.43 5.73
N VAL A 87 11.69 -13.13 5.68
CA VAL A 87 11.18 -12.25 4.62
C VAL A 87 11.72 -12.67 3.24
N ALA A 88 13.03 -12.92 3.13
CA ALA A 88 13.63 -13.37 1.87
C ALA A 88 13.08 -14.73 1.43
N LEU A 89 12.83 -15.64 2.37
CA LEU A 89 12.19 -16.92 2.11
C LEU A 89 10.75 -16.72 1.62
N LEU A 90 9.97 -15.87 2.28
CA LEU A 90 8.59 -15.56 1.89
C LEU A 90 8.54 -15.01 0.47
N ASP A 91 9.42 -14.05 0.14
CA ASP A 91 9.54 -13.50 -1.22
C ASP A 91 9.88 -14.59 -2.25
N ALA A 92 10.83 -15.48 -1.92
CA ALA A 92 11.26 -16.55 -2.81
C ALA A 92 10.20 -17.64 -3.03
N VAL A 93 9.47 -18.02 -1.97
CA VAL A 93 8.35 -18.97 -2.06
C VAL A 93 7.21 -18.34 -2.87
N ARG A 94 6.83 -17.09 -2.58
CA ARG A 94 5.76 -16.40 -3.30
C ARG A 94 6.06 -16.18 -4.78
N ALA A 95 7.32 -15.99 -5.16
CA ALA A 95 7.70 -15.88 -6.56
C ALA A 95 7.41 -17.16 -7.38
N GLN A 96 7.26 -18.32 -6.72
CA GLN A 96 6.96 -19.60 -7.35
C GLN A 96 5.50 -20.03 -7.12
N ASP A 97 5.03 -19.90 -5.89
CA ASP A 97 3.69 -20.31 -5.44
C ASP A 97 3.18 -19.28 -4.40
N PRO A 98 2.45 -18.23 -4.83
CA PRO A 98 1.91 -17.23 -3.92
C PRO A 98 1.00 -17.81 -2.83
N PRO A 99 0.06 -18.73 -3.13
CA PRO A 99 -0.72 -19.43 -2.10
C PRO A 99 0.13 -20.15 -1.05
N ALA A 100 1.21 -20.85 -1.44
CA ALA A 100 2.10 -21.51 -0.49
C ALA A 100 2.81 -20.50 0.45
N GLY A 101 3.26 -19.37 -0.09
CA GLY A 101 3.86 -18.31 0.72
C GLY A 101 2.87 -17.69 1.70
N LEU A 102 1.62 -17.49 1.28
CA LEU A 102 0.55 -17.00 2.15
C LEU A 102 0.22 -18.00 3.26
N ALA A 103 0.14 -19.29 2.93
CA ALA A 103 -0.07 -20.36 3.89
C ALA A 103 1.06 -20.40 4.94
N LEU A 104 2.31 -20.24 4.50
CA LEU A 104 3.47 -20.14 5.38
C LEU A 104 3.35 -18.96 6.34
N LEU A 105 3.02 -17.77 5.83
CA LEU A 105 2.82 -16.57 6.65
C LEU A 105 1.70 -16.75 7.69
N ALA A 106 0.59 -17.37 7.29
CA ALA A 106 -0.56 -17.59 8.16
C ALA A 106 -0.22 -18.44 9.40
N THR A 107 0.75 -19.36 9.31
CA THR A 107 1.14 -20.24 10.43
C THR A 107 1.63 -19.50 11.67
N THR A 108 2.35 -18.39 11.51
CA THR A 108 2.94 -17.66 12.64
C THR A 108 2.29 -16.31 12.90
N TRP A 109 1.36 -15.87 12.04
CA TRP A 109 0.79 -14.53 12.04
C TRP A 109 0.30 -14.03 13.41
N SER A 110 -0.39 -14.89 14.18
CA SER A 110 -0.92 -14.52 15.49
C SER A 110 0.16 -14.31 16.57
N ALA A 111 1.31 -14.97 16.41
CA ALA A 111 2.45 -14.89 17.33
C ALA A 111 3.40 -13.73 16.98
N GLU A 112 3.37 -13.25 15.74
CA GLU A 112 4.24 -12.16 15.29
C GLU A 112 3.97 -10.83 15.99
N ARG A 113 5.05 -10.06 16.17
CA ARG A 113 4.96 -8.68 16.66
C ARG A 113 4.35 -7.78 15.59
N ALA A 114 3.73 -6.67 16.02
CA ALA A 114 3.09 -5.74 15.10
C ALA A 114 4.02 -5.20 14.00
N GLU A 115 5.29 -4.94 14.32
CA GLU A 115 6.29 -4.50 13.34
C GLU A 115 6.61 -5.58 12.30
N ASP A 116 6.74 -6.83 12.73
CA ASP A 116 7.09 -7.96 11.87
C ASP A 116 5.91 -8.31 10.95
N ARG A 117 4.69 -8.28 11.49
CA ARG A 117 3.44 -8.38 10.71
C ARG A 117 3.32 -7.34 9.62
N LEU A 118 3.62 -6.08 9.93
CA LEU A 118 3.60 -5.00 8.95
C LEU A 118 4.59 -5.27 7.81
N MET A 119 5.79 -5.75 8.13
CA MET A 119 6.83 -6.03 7.14
C MET A 119 6.50 -7.27 6.30
N PHE A 120 5.89 -8.31 6.87
CA PHE A 120 5.38 -9.45 6.11
C PHE A 120 4.23 -9.04 5.17
N LEU A 121 3.30 -8.20 5.61
CA LEU A 121 2.26 -7.64 4.72
C LEU A 121 2.87 -6.84 3.58
N ASP A 122 3.88 -5.99 3.84
CA ASP A 122 4.57 -5.22 2.82
C ASP A 122 5.20 -6.11 1.74
N SER A 123 5.60 -7.34 2.10
CA SER A 123 6.16 -8.34 1.18
C SER A 123 5.10 -8.91 0.22
N LEU A 124 3.82 -8.91 0.61
CA LEU A 124 2.72 -9.39 -0.25
C LEU A 124 2.47 -8.51 -1.47
N ARG A 125 2.98 -7.26 -1.49
CA ARG A 125 2.89 -6.36 -2.67
C ARG A 125 3.42 -7.01 -3.93
N SER A 126 4.50 -7.78 -3.80
CA SER A 126 5.06 -8.56 -4.90
C SER A 126 4.18 -9.80 -5.13
N GLY A 127 3.61 -9.90 -6.32
CA GLY A 127 2.70 -10.99 -6.67
C GLY A 127 1.36 -10.95 -5.91
N LEU A 128 0.92 -9.75 -5.50
CA LEU A 128 -0.40 -9.55 -4.90
C LEU A 128 -1.48 -10.05 -5.86
N GLY A 129 -2.43 -10.84 -5.35
CA GLY A 129 -3.56 -11.32 -6.14
C GLY A 129 -4.76 -11.71 -5.29
N ASP A 130 -5.84 -12.13 -5.95
CA ASP A 130 -7.14 -12.42 -5.31
C ASP A 130 -7.04 -13.50 -4.21
N ALA A 131 -6.07 -14.42 -4.30
CA ALA A 131 -5.83 -15.43 -3.27
C ALA A 131 -5.39 -14.84 -1.92
N ASP A 132 -4.83 -13.62 -1.91
CA ASP A 132 -4.41 -12.91 -0.70
C ASP A 132 -5.60 -12.23 0.01
N GLU A 133 -6.72 -12.01 -0.67
CA GLU A 133 -7.88 -11.26 -0.14
C GLU A 133 -8.41 -11.80 1.20
N PRO A 134 -8.68 -13.12 1.37
CA PRO A 134 -9.24 -13.61 2.62
C PRO A 134 -8.33 -13.37 3.83
N PHE A 135 -7.01 -13.40 3.62
CA PHE A 135 -6.02 -13.10 4.65
C PHE A 135 -5.98 -11.60 4.98
N LEU A 136 -5.99 -10.76 3.95
CA LEU A 136 -5.97 -9.30 4.11
C LEU A 136 -7.25 -8.77 4.78
N GLU A 137 -8.43 -9.32 4.46
CA GLU A 137 -9.70 -8.99 5.13
C GLU A 137 -9.67 -9.31 6.63
N GLN A 138 -9.00 -10.40 7.03
CA GLN A 138 -8.74 -10.70 8.44
C GLN A 138 -7.76 -9.70 9.07
N ALA A 139 -6.74 -9.28 8.31
CA ALA A 139 -5.76 -8.30 8.78
C ALA A 139 -6.35 -6.88 8.99
N LEU A 140 -7.51 -6.56 8.40
CA LEU A 140 -8.27 -5.34 8.74
C LEU A 140 -8.74 -5.30 10.19
N SER A 141 -8.80 -6.44 10.88
CA SER A 141 -9.14 -6.52 12.30
C SER A 141 -7.90 -6.56 13.22
N ASP A 142 -6.71 -6.30 12.68
CA ASP A 142 -5.49 -6.30 13.49
C ASP A 142 -5.48 -5.20 14.56
N ARG A 143 -4.90 -5.48 15.72
CA ARG A 143 -4.74 -4.49 16.81
C ARG A 143 -3.90 -3.27 16.39
N SER A 144 -2.93 -3.44 15.49
CA SER A 144 -2.04 -2.37 15.04
C SER A 144 -2.68 -1.55 13.92
N ARG A 145 -2.78 -0.23 14.12
CA ARG A 145 -3.30 0.69 13.10
C ARG A 145 -2.52 0.61 11.79
N ASN A 146 -1.19 0.47 11.85
CA ASN A 146 -0.36 0.41 10.65
C ASN A 146 -0.58 -0.90 9.88
N VAL A 147 -0.80 -2.01 10.57
CA VAL A 147 -1.10 -3.31 9.94
C VAL A 147 -2.46 -3.23 9.23
N ARG A 148 -3.49 -2.68 9.90
CA ARG A 148 -4.81 -2.46 9.25
C ARG A 148 -4.71 -1.55 8.04
N ALA A 149 -3.98 -0.45 8.14
CA ALA A 149 -3.80 0.50 7.04
C ALA A 149 -3.12 -0.14 5.82
N THR A 150 -2.05 -0.91 6.03
CA THR A 150 -1.39 -1.64 4.94
C THR A 150 -2.28 -2.73 4.35
N ALA A 151 -3.05 -3.45 5.16
CA ALA A 151 -4.02 -4.43 4.65
C ALA A 151 -5.09 -3.75 3.77
N ALA A 152 -5.65 -2.62 4.20
CA ALA A 152 -6.62 -1.85 3.43
C ALA A 152 -6.02 -1.30 2.12
N GLU A 153 -4.77 -0.83 2.15
CA GLU A 153 -4.05 -0.37 0.98
C GLU A 153 -3.85 -1.49 -0.05
N LEU A 154 -3.44 -2.68 0.39
CA LEU A 154 -3.29 -3.85 -0.48
C LEU A 154 -4.63 -4.30 -1.07
N LEU A 155 -5.69 -4.36 -0.26
CA LEU A 155 -7.02 -4.69 -0.74
C LEU A 155 -7.53 -3.67 -1.77
N SER A 156 -7.22 -2.38 -1.58
CA SER A 156 -7.59 -1.31 -2.53
C SER A 156 -6.82 -1.40 -3.86
N ALA A 157 -5.71 -2.14 -3.91
CA ALA A 157 -4.98 -2.46 -5.14
C ALA A 157 -5.58 -3.68 -5.88
N LEU A 158 -6.58 -4.35 -5.29
CA LEU A 158 -7.34 -5.44 -5.90
C LEU A 158 -8.74 -4.92 -6.25
N PRO A 159 -9.01 -4.54 -7.52
CA PRO A 159 -10.29 -3.97 -7.93
C PRO A 159 -11.50 -4.86 -7.64
N GLY A 160 -11.31 -6.18 -7.62
CA GLY A 160 -12.34 -7.17 -7.32
C GLY A 160 -12.57 -7.44 -5.83
N SER A 161 -11.79 -6.84 -4.93
CA SER A 161 -11.90 -7.14 -3.49
C SER A 161 -13.19 -6.60 -2.88
N ALA A 162 -13.65 -7.26 -1.82
CA ALA A 162 -14.79 -6.85 -1.02
C ALA A 162 -14.59 -5.45 -0.43
N LEU A 163 -13.36 -5.08 -0.03
CA LEU A 163 -13.05 -3.73 0.42
C LEU A 163 -13.23 -2.72 -0.71
N ALA A 164 -12.71 -2.99 -1.90
CA ALA A 164 -12.86 -2.11 -3.06
C ALA A 164 -14.34 -1.90 -3.42
N GLY A 165 -15.16 -2.95 -3.35
CA GLY A 165 -16.61 -2.86 -3.49
C GLY A 165 -17.29 -2.00 -2.41
N ARG A 166 -16.88 -2.14 -1.14
CA ARG A 166 -17.38 -1.28 -0.04
C ARG A 166 -16.94 0.18 -0.20
N MET A 167 -15.75 0.45 -0.71
CA MET A 167 -15.27 1.81 -1.02
C MET A 167 -16.04 2.41 -2.18
N ALA A 168 -16.26 1.64 -3.24
CA ALA A 168 -17.09 2.05 -4.38
C ALA A 168 -18.50 2.45 -3.93
N ALA A 169 -19.17 1.62 -3.13
CA ALA A 169 -20.51 1.92 -2.62
C ALA A 169 -20.58 3.26 -1.87
N ARG A 170 -19.59 3.56 -1.02
CA ARG A 170 -19.49 4.83 -0.28
C ARG A 170 -19.12 6.00 -1.20
N ALA A 171 -18.21 5.80 -2.14
CA ALA A 171 -17.82 6.83 -3.09
C ALA A 171 -18.97 7.22 -4.02
N MET A 172 -19.82 6.25 -4.44
CA MET A 172 -21.00 6.51 -5.27
C MET A 172 -22.09 7.31 -4.54
N SER A 173 -22.18 7.23 -3.21
CA SER A 173 -23.07 8.11 -2.44
C SER A 173 -22.56 9.54 -2.37
N CYS A 174 -21.25 9.75 -2.55
CA CYS A 174 -20.63 11.07 -2.50
C CYS A 174 -20.55 11.73 -3.87
N VAL A 175 -20.10 11.01 -4.90
CA VAL A 175 -19.79 11.54 -6.22
C VAL A 175 -20.81 11.03 -7.23
N HIS A 176 -21.52 11.96 -7.86
CA HIS A 176 -22.64 11.62 -8.73
C HIS A 176 -22.79 12.61 -9.88
N PRO A 177 -23.40 12.19 -11.01
CA PRO A 177 -23.80 13.13 -12.05
C PRO A 177 -24.75 14.18 -11.48
N ASP A 178 -24.43 15.45 -11.69
CA ASP A 178 -25.35 16.53 -11.41
C ASP A 178 -26.54 16.43 -12.38
N ARG A 179 -27.75 16.47 -11.83
CA ARG A 179 -29.02 16.38 -12.58
C ARG A 179 -29.80 17.70 -12.55
N THR A 180 -29.26 18.73 -11.92
CA THR A 180 -29.96 20.00 -11.70
C THR A 180 -29.70 21.03 -12.79
N GLY A 181 -28.58 20.92 -13.50
CA GLY A 181 -28.22 21.80 -14.63
C GLY A 181 -28.43 21.18 -16.00
N ASP A 182 -28.46 22.03 -17.03
CA ASP A 182 -28.52 21.62 -18.45
C ASP A 182 -27.18 21.04 -18.97
N VAL A 183 -26.08 21.28 -18.25
CA VAL A 183 -24.73 20.84 -18.60
C VAL A 183 -24.35 19.63 -17.74
N ALA A 184 -23.78 18.60 -18.35
CA ALA A 184 -23.25 17.46 -17.62
C ALA A 184 -22.12 17.91 -16.69
N ALA A 185 -22.29 17.70 -15.38
CA ALA A 185 -21.34 18.07 -14.34
C ALA A 185 -21.28 16.98 -13.26
N ILE A 186 -20.30 17.11 -12.36
CA ILE A 186 -20.14 16.25 -11.20
C ILE A 186 -20.56 17.02 -9.95
N ALA A 187 -21.54 16.47 -9.24
CA ALA A 187 -21.91 16.91 -7.91
C ALA A 187 -21.22 16.04 -6.85
N VAL A 188 -20.76 16.68 -5.77
CA VAL A 188 -20.04 16.04 -4.68
C VAL A 188 -20.71 16.37 -3.34
N GLU A 189 -21.22 15.34 -2.67
CA GLU A 189 -21.66 15.39 -1.28
C GLU A 189 -20.66 14.62 -0.42
N ALA A 190 -19.67 15.31 0.12
CA ALA A 190 -18.64 14.68 0.93
C ALA A 190 -19.24 14.05 2.22
N PRO A 191 -18.62 13.00 2.79
CA PRO A 191 -19.13 12.37 4.01
C PRO A 191 -19.27 13.36 5.17
N HIS A 192 -20.33 13.26 5.97
CA HIS A 192 -20.52 14.08 7.17
C HIS A 192 -19.77 13.55 8.39
N GLU A 193 -19.42 12.26 8.39
CA GLU A 193 -18.69 11.60 9.46
C GLU A 193 -17.80 10.47 8.91
N CYS A 194 -16.85 10.01 9.73
CA CYS A 194 -16.07 8.81 9.48
C CYS A 194 -16.49 7.71 10.47
N ASP A 195 -17.42 6.86 10.02
CA ASP A 195 -18.00 5.81 10.85
C ASP A 195 -17.02 4.68 11.20
N ALA A 196 -17.43 3.77 12.09
CA ALA A 196 -16.60 2.64 12.52
C ALA A 196 -16.27 1.65 11.37
N GLY A 197 -17.15 1.52 10.39
CA GLY A 197 -16.94 0.69 9.21
C GLY A 197 -15.89 1.28 8.26
N MET A 198 -15.91 2.60 8.06
CA MET A 198 -14.89 3.34 7.33
C MET A 198 -13.52 3.17 8.00
N GLN A 199 -13.47 3.31 9.33
CA GLN A 199 -12.22 3.12 10.08
C GLN A 199 -11.70 1.68 10.05
N ARG A 200 -12.59 0.68 10.08
CA ARG A 200 -12.23 -0.74 9.85
C ARG A 200 -11.60 -0.92 8.47
N ASP A 201 -12.20 -0.31 7.45
CA ASP A 201 -11.76 -0.40 6.06
C ASP A 201 -10.55 0.52 5.74
N GLY A 202 -9.89 1.07 6.77
CA GLY A 202 -8.62 1.80 6.62
C GLY A 202 -8.75 3.30 6.42
N VAL A 203 -9.97 3.86 6.40
CA VAL A 203 -10.17 5.31 6.33
C VAL A 203 -9.73 5.95 7.64
N MET A 204 -8.74 6.84 7.57
CA MET A 204 -8.27 7.58 8.73
C MET A 204 -9.26 8.68 9.09
N ALA A 205 -9.74 8.67 10.34
CA ALA A 205 -10.69 9.68 10.82
C ALA A 205 -10.08 11.07 10.95
N VAL A 206 -8.84 11.17 11.47
CA VAL A 206 -8.20 12.47 11.74
C VAL A 206 -7.37 12.91 10.52
N PRO A 207 -7.65 14.09 9.93
CA PRO A 207 -6.88 14.62 8.82
C PRO A 207 -5.50 15.14 9.28
N PRO A 208 -4.52 15.21 8.36
CA PRO A 208 -3.30 15.98 8.60
C PRO A 208 -3.62 17.48 8.76
N THR A 209 -2.75 18.20 9.47
CA THR A 209 -2.90 19.63 9.74
C THR A 209 -3.12 20.43 8.46
N GLY A 210 -4.12 21.31 8.45
CA GLY A 210 -4.45 22.17 7.32
C GLY A 210 -5.39 21.55 6.28
N ARG A 211 -5.84 20.30 6.47
CA ARG A 211 -6.83 19.66 5.60
C ARG A 211 -8.19 19.54 6.30
N GLY A 212 -9.26 19.88 5.58
CA GLY A 212 -10.63 19.72 6.08
C GLY A 212 -11.03 18.25 6.19
N GLU A 213 -11.77 17.90 7.24
CA GLU A 213 -12.19 16.51 7.52
C GLU A 213 -12.99 15.89 6.37
N ARG A 214 -13.96 16.63 5.82
CA ARG A 214 -14.82 16.16 4.72
C ARG A 214 -14.03 15.84 3.44
N SER A 215 -13.12 16.74 3.04
CA SER A 215 -12.21 16.52 1.90
C SER A 215 -11.28 15.34 2.16
N TRP A 216 -10.78 15.20 3.39
CA TRP A 216 -9.93 14.09 3.78
C TRP A 216 -10.61 12.73 3.68
N TRP A 217 -11.86 12.61 4.13
CA TRP A 217 -12.61 11.35 4.03
C TRP A 217 -13.01 11.06 2.60
N LEU A 218 -13.52 12.06 1.86
CA LEU A 218 -13.87 11.93 0.44
C LEU A 218 -12.67 11.42 -0.37
N GLY A 219 -11.51 12.06 -0.22
CA GLY A 219 -10.30 11.71 -0.95
C GLY A 219 -9.90 10.25 -0.72
N GLN A 220 -9.96 9.76 0.53
CA GLN A 220 -9.65 8.36 0.84
C GLN A 220 -10.65 7.37 0.22
N LEU A 221 -11.95 7.69 0.24
CA LEU A 221 -12.97 6.83 -0.37
C LEU A 221 -12.79 6.73 -1.89
N VAL A 222 -12.56 7.87 -2.57
CA VAL A 222 -12.34 7.91 -4.01
C VAL A 222 -11.03 7.23 -4.38
N GLU A 223 -9.96 7.48 -3.61
CA GLU A 223 -8.64 6.88 -3.82
C GLU A 223 -8.68 5.34 -3.70
N ALA A 224 -9.54 4.80 -2.84
CA ALA A 224 -9.71 3.37 -2.62
C ALA A 224 -10.78 2.72 -3.52
N THR A 225 -11.40 3.49 -4.42
CA THR A 225 -12.44 2.99 -5.34
C THR A 225 -11.84 2.51 -6.67
N PRO A 226 -12.25 1.34 -7.20
CA PRO A 226 -11.86 0.88 -8.53
C PRO A 226 -12.18 1.91 -9.61
N LEU A 227 -11.23 2.19 -10.50
CA LEU A 227 -11.42 3.25 -11.51
C LEU A 227 -12.54 2.93 -12.50
N GLY A 228 -12.75 1.66 -12.84
CA GLY A 228 -13.82 1.24 -13.75
C GLY A 228 -15.23 1.54 -13.27
N VAL A 229 -15.44 1.74 -11.96
CA VAL A 229 -16.77 2.10 -11.41
C VAL A 229 -17.19 3.50 -11.87
N TRP A 230 -16.24 4.40 -12.13
CA TRP A 230 -16.55 5.77 -12.54
C TRP A 230 -17.14 5.83 -13.94
N GLU A 231 -16.65 5.02 -14.88
CA GLU A 231 -17.20 4.97 -16.24
C GLU A 231 -18.67 4.52 -16.21
N GLU A 232 -18.99 3.45 -15.46
CA GLU A 232 -20.37 3.00 -15.26
C GLU A 232 -21.23 4.09 -14.59
N ARG A 233 -20.71 4.74 -13.55
CA ARG A 233 -21.42 5.80 -12.81
C ARG A 233 -21.81 6.98 -13.69
N PHE A 234 -20.95 7.33 -14.66
CA PHE A 234 -21.15 8.45 -15.57
C PHE A 234 -21.70 8.04 -16.95
N GLY A 235 -22.36 6.88 -17.03
CA GLY A 235 -23.13 6.47 -18.20
C GLY A 235 -22.29 5.86 -19.33
N GLY A 236 -21.18 5.19 -18.98
CA GLY A 236 -20.27 4.55 -19.93
C GLY A 236 -19.33 5.52 -20.64
N ARG A 237 -19.20 6.76 -20.13
CA ARG A 237 -18.24 7.73 -20.64
C ARG A 237 -16.81 7.22 -20.40
N PRO A 238 -15.88 7.37 -21.36
CA PRO A 238 -14.49 7.03 -21.14
C PRO A 238 -13.89 7.95 -20.06
N ALA A 239 -12.87 7.46 -19.35
CA ALA A 239 -12.22 8.20 -18.28
C ALA A 239 -11.82 9.65 -18.64
N GLU A 240 -11.35 9.90 -19.87
CA GLU A 240 -10.96 11.24 -20.34
C GLU A 240 -12.13 12.23 -20.35
N GLU A 241 -13.33 11.77 -20.73
CA GLU A 241 -14.53 12.59 -20.70
C GLU A 241 -15.02 12.81 -19.28
N VAL A 242 -14.92 11.81 -18.41
CA VAL A 242 -15.33 11.91 -16.99
C VAL A 242 -14.48 12.94 -16.26
N VAL A 243 -13.15 12.90 -16.43
CA VAL A 243 -12.22 13.86 -15.80
C VAL A 243 -12.37 15.28 -16.36
N ALA A 244 -12.89 15.42 -17.59
CA ALA A 244 -13.15 16.72 -18.20
C ALA A 244 -14.47 17.36 -17.75
N LEU A 245 -15.34 16.64 -17.04
CA LEU A 245 -16.60 17.19 -16.53
C LEU A 245 -16.32 18.29 -15.49
N PRO A 246 -17.06 19.41 -15.52
CA PRO A 246 -16.98 20.40 -14.46
C PRO A 246 -17.44 19.78 -13.13
N VAL A 247 -16.72 20.10 -12.04
CA VAL A 247 -17.04 19.64 -10.69
C VAL A 247 -17.56 20.82 -9.88
N ALA A 248 -18.71 20.66 -9.22
CA ALA A 248 -19.32 21.69 -8.39
C ALA A 248 -18.52 21.98 -7.10
N ASP A 249 -18.81 23.13 -6.48
CA ASP A 249 -18.40 23.53 -5.13
C ASP A 249 -16.90 23.35 -4.80
N ASP A 250 -16.03 23.64 -5.77
CA ASP A 250 -14.56 23.60 -5.64
C ASP A 250 -13.98 22.22 -5.27
N TRP A 251 -14.71 21.12 -5.53
CA TRP A 251 -14.24 19.75 -5.25
C TRP A 251 -13.29 19.17 -6.31
N ALA A 252 -13.08 19.87 -7.42
CA ALA A 252 -12.31 19.37 -8.58
C ALA A 252 -10.91 18.87 -8.19
N ASP A 253 -10.16 19.69 -7.44
CA ASP A 253 -8.77 19.36 -7.06
C ASP A 253 -8.69 18.12 -6.16
N GLU A 254 -9.62 17.97 -5.22
CA GLU A 254 -9.68 16.81 -4.33
C GLU A 254 -10.01 15.54 -5.11
N LEU A 255 -11.03 15.61 -5.98
CA LEU A 255 -11.49 14.48 -6.78
C LEU A 255 -10.41 14.00 -7.75
N HIS A 256 -9.79 14.92 -8.50
CA HIS A 256 -8.73 14.60 -9.45
C HIS A 256 -7.49 14.05 -8.75
N THR A 257 -7.11 14.64 -7.60
CA THR A 257 -5.99 14.11 -6.81
C THR A 257 -6.25 12.67 -6.37
N ALA A 258 -7.45 12.37 -5.90
CA ALA A 258 -7.82 11.03 -5.46
C ALA A 258 -7.85 10.02 -6.62
N TRP A 259 -8.39 10.40 -7.79
CA TRP A 259 -8.33 9.57 -9.00
C TRP A 259 -6.90 9.31 -9.48
N CYS A 260 -6.03 10.32 -9.46
CA CYS A 260 -4.61 10.12 -9.81
C CYS A 260 -3.94 9.10 -8.87
N ARG A 261 -4.24 9.13 -7.57
CA ARG A 261 -3.70 8.15 -6.63
C ARG A 261 -4.26 6.75 -6.84
N ALA A 262 -5.56 6.62 -7.14
CA ALA A 262 -6.18 5.36 -7.52
C ALA A 262 -5.50 4.77 -8.78
N ALA A 263 -5.20 5.61 -9.78
CA ALA A 263 -4.53 5.21 -11.02
C ALA A 263 -3.07 4.77 -10.85
N VAL A 264 -2.37 5.27 -9.82
CA VAL A 264 -1.01 4.80 -9.50
C VAL A 264 -1.04 3.44 -8.79
N ARG A 265 -2.16 3.12 -8.13
CA ARG A 265 -2.32 1.91 -7.32
C ARG A 265 -2.81 0.70 -8.13
N GLN A 266 -3.71 0.93 -9.09
CA GLN A 266 -4.33 -0.09 -9.95
C GLN A 266 -3.53 -0.26 -11.25
#